data_AF-A0A915LCU5-F1
#
_entry.id   AF-A0A915LCU5-F1
#
_cell.length_a   1.000
_cell.length_b   1.000
_cell.length_c   1.000
_cell.angle_alpha   90.00
_cell.angle_beta   90.00
_cell.angle_gamma   90.00
#
_symmetry.space_group_name_H-M   'P 1'
#
loop_
_entity.id
_entity.type
_entity.pdbx_description
1 polymer ?
#
loop_
_entity_poly.entity_id
_entity_poly.type
_entity_poly.pdbx_seq_one_letter_code
_entity_poly.pdbx_strand_id
1 'polypeptide(L)'
;VSDLGGECKKDGVRTAECLKKATKIASQCMEELMQCSLFMHILLVKIHFFEEKCFEVTRQSIEELILRLREALVQMDPQNEVDQISEKLEMAIERFKHLCKQREETEED
;
A
#
# COMPACT_ATOMS: atom_id res chain seq x y z
N VAL A 1 1.41 -29.67 12.25
CA VAL A 1 1.55 -29.24 10.84
C VAL A 1 2.97 -28.77 10.66
N SER A 2 3.82 -29.68 10.19
CA SER A 2 5.26 -29.49 10.12
C SER A 2 5.60 -28.90 8.75
N ASP A 3 6.19 -27.71 8.71
CA ASP A 3 6.97 -27.27 7.55
C ASP A 3 8.45 -27.34 7.95
N LEU A 4 9.03 -28.52 7.73
CA LEU A 4 10.48 -28.69 7.63
C LEU A 4 10.89 -28.12 6.27
N GLY A 5 11.59 -26.99 6.26
CA GLY A 5 12.16 -26.46 5.01
C GLY A 5 12.67 -25.02 5.04
N GLY A 6 12.26 -24.18 6.00
CA GLY A 6 12.79 -22.81 6.13
C GLY A 6 12.54 -21.88 4.92
N GLU A 7 11.82 -22.33 3.91
CA GLU A 7 11.49 -21.52 2.72
C GLU A 7 10.26 -20.64 3.01
N CYS A 8 10.41 -19.33 2.78
CA CYS A 8 9.30 -18.39 2.83
C CYS A 8 8.24 -18.76 1.78
N LYS A 9 7.02 -19.09 2.23
CA LYS A 9 5.89 -19.33 1.32
C LYS A 9 5.54 -18.06 0.55
N LYS A 10 5.80 -18.06 -0.76
CA LYS A 10 5.42 -16.98 -1.68
C LYS A 10 4.04 -17.26 -2.27
N ASP A 11 2.99 -16.95 -1.52
CA ASP A 11 1.59 -17.06 -1.98
C ASP A 11 1.02 -15.65 -2.22
N GLY A 12 1.17 -15.17 -3.44
CA GLY A 12 0.75 -13.83 -3.84
C GLY A 12 -0.77 -13.63 -3.81
N VAL A 13 -1.52 -14.68 -4.16
CA VAL A 13 -2.99 -14.68 -4.11
C VAL A 13 -3.48 -14.46 -2.68
N ARG A 14 -2.99 -15.24 -1.71
CA ARG A 14 -3.35 -15.05 -0.29
C ARG A 14 -2.91 -13.68 0.22
N THR A 15 -1.75 -13.20 -0.22
CA THR A 15 -1.26 -11.87 0.15
C THR A 15 -2.22 -10.77 -0.32
N ALA A 16 -2.64 -10.81 -1.59
CA ALA A 16 -3.60 -9.87 -2.14
C ALA A 16 -4.96 -9.94 -1.46
N GLU A 17 -5.46 -11.15 -1.13
CA GLU A 17 -6.69 -11.32 -0.37
C GLU A 17 -6.61 -10.72 1.04
N CYS A 18 -5.49 -10.94 1.73
CA CYS A 18 -5.24 -10.36 3.05
C CYS A 18 -5.20 -8.83 2.99
N LEU A 19 -4.52 -8.25 2.00
CA LEU A 19 -4.49 -6.81 1.78
C LEU A 19 -5.89 -6.26 1.49
N LYS A 20 -6.68 -6.95 0.67
CA LYS A 20 -8.07 -6.57 0.37
C LYS A 20 -8.94 -6.58 1.64
N LYS A 21 -8.79 -7.60 2.48
CA LYS A 21 -9.48 -7.67 3.78
C LYS A 21 -9.05 -6.54 4.71
N ALA A 22 -7.76 -6.25 4.79
CA ALA A 22 -7.23 -5.13 5.58
C ALA A 22 -7.80 -3.79 5.12
N THR A 23 -7.84 -3.53 3.81
CA THR A 23 -8.46 -2.31 3.25
C THR A 23 -9.95 -2.23 3.59
N LYS A 24 -10.68 -3.35 3.57
CA LYS A 24 -12.09 -3.38 3.96
C LYS A 24 -12.28 -3.05 5.44
N ILE A 25 -11.43 -3.60 6.32
CA ILE A 25 -11.48 -3.30 7.77
C ILE A 25 -11.16 -1.82 8.01
N ALA A 26 -10.12 -1.28 7.37
CA ALA A 26 -9.77 0.14 7.48
C ALA A 26 -10.93 1.06 7.02
N SER A 27 -11.66 0.68 5.96
CA SER A 27 -12.84 1.44 5.50
C SER A 27 -14.00 1.49 6.50
N GLN A 28 -13.99 0.64 7.52
CA GLN A 28 -15.01 0.60 8.58
C GLN A 28 -14.59 1.36 9.84
N CYS A 29 -13.38 1.94 9.86
CA CYS A 29 -12.96 2.81 10.95
C CYS A 29 -13.82 4.08 10.98
N MET A 30 -14.40 4.39 12.14
CA MET A 30 -15.25 5.58 12.33
C MET A 30 -14.43 6.86 12.48
N GLU A 31 -13.23 6.76 13.04
CA GLU A 31 -12.34 7.89 13.22
C GLU A 31 -11.50 8.10 11.96
N GLU A 32 -11.68 9.26 11.32
CA GLU A 32 -11.10 9.57 10.01
C GLU A 32 -9.57 9.55 10.03
N LEU A 33 -8.95 10.18 11.04
CA LEU A 33 -7.49 10.22 11.15
C LEU A 33 -6.90 8.81 11.30
N MET A 34 -7.52 7.97 12.13
CA MET A 34 -7.15 6.56 12.28
C MET A 34 -7.36 5.76 10.99
N GLN A 35 -8.47 5.97 10.29
CA GLN A 35 -8.72 5.36 8.99
C GLN A 35 -7.63 5.72 7.97
N CYS A 36 -7.27 7.01 7.90
CA CYS A 36 -6.25 7.52 6.98
C CYS A 36 -4.86 6.95 7.31
N SER A 37 -4.51 6.92 8.59
CA SER A 37 -3.27 6.30 9.08
C SER A 37 -3.20 4.80 8.74
N LEU A 38 -4.31 4.07 8.88
CA LEU A 38 -4.38 2.65 8.52
C LEU A 38 -4.27 2.43 7.00
N PHE A 39 -4.94 3.25 6.19
CA PHE A 39 -4.79 3.21 4.74
C PHE A 39 -3.34 3.51 4.32
N MET A 40 -2.68 4.46 4.98
CA MET A 40 -1.27 4.77 4.74
C MET A 40 -0.37 3.56 5.06
N HIS A 41 -0.61 2.87 6.17
CA HIS A 41 0.13 1.65 6.50
C HIS A 41 -0.09 0.54 5.46
N ILE A 42 -1.34 0.32 5.03
CA ILE A 42 -1.68 -0.67 3.99
C ILE A 42 -1.01 -0.30 2.66
N LEU A 43 -0.92 0.98 2.32
CA LEU A 43 -0.22 1.46 1.12
C LEU A 43 1.26 1.07 1.15
N LEU A 44 1.95 1.32 2.26
CA LEU A 44 3.37 0.96 2.41
C LEU A 44 3.58 -0.55 2.26
N VAL A 45 2.70 -1.37 2.85
CA VAL A 45 2.77 -2.83 2.72
C VAL A 45 2.51 -3.27 1.28
N LYS A 46 1.54 -2.66 0.58
CA LYS A 46 1.30 -2.93 -0.85
C LYS A 46 2.53 -2.58 -1.70
N ILE A 47 3.15 -1.43 -1.48
CA ILE A 47 4.37 -1.02 -2.20
C ILE A 47 5.51 -2.00 -1.93
N HIS A 48 5.66 -2.48 -0.69
CA HIS A 48 6.67 -3.50 -0.37
C HIS A 48 6.43 -4.81 -1.14
N PHE A 49 5.20 -5.32 -1.17
CA PHE A 49 4.92 -6.53 -1.97
C PHE A 49 5.07 -6.29 -3.47
N PHE A 50 4.81 -5.07 -3.94
CA PHE A 50 5.08 -4.69 -5.33
C PHE A 50 6.58 -4.68 -5.63
N GLU A 51 7.43 -4.23 -4.71
CA GLU A 51 8.89 -4.32 -4.84
C GLU A 51 9.38 -5.77 -4.88
N GLU A 52 8.81 -6.65 -4.04
CA GLU A 52 9.10 -8.09 -4.00
C GLU A 52 8.57 -8.89 -5.21
N LYS A 53 8.13 -8.21 -6.28
CA LYS A 53 7.58 -8.80 -7.51
C LYS A 53 6.36 -9.70 -7.27
N CYS A 54 5.54 -9.40 -6.25
CA CYS A 54 4.22 -10.02 -6.10
C CYS A 54 3.28 -9.46 -7.17
N PHE A 55 2.95 -10.24 -8.20
CA PHE A 55 2.18 -9.79 -9.36
C PHE A 55 0.70 -9.57 -9.05
N GLU A 56 0.18 -10.24 -8.03
CA GLU A 56 -1.19 -10.10 -7.54
C GLU A 56 -1.43 -8.74 -6.86
N VAL A 57 -0.36 -8.07 -6.41
CA VAL A 57 -0.43 -6.67 -5.99
C VAL A 57 -0.18 -5.80 -7.22
N THR A 58 -1.27 -5.32 -7.82
CA THR A 58 -1.20 -4.56 -9.08
C THR A 58 -0.90 -3.09 -8.85
N ARG A 59 -0.27 -2.45 -9.87
CA ARG A 59 -0.05 -1.00 -9.96
C ARG A 59 -1.35 -0.23 -9.68
N GLN A 60 -2.43 -0.61 -10.36
CA GLN A 60 -3.75 -0.02 -10.20
C GLN A 60 -4.23 -0.04 -8.74
N SER A 61 -4.05 -1.16 -8.03
CA SER A 61 -4.51 -1.28 -6.63
C SER A 61 -3.76 -0.36 -5.66
N ILE A 62 -2.56 0.10 -6.03
CA ILE A 62 -1.75 1.05 -5.26
C ILE A 62 -2.18 2.47 -5.62
N GLU A 63 -2.33 2.78 -6.91
CA GLU A 63 -2.78 4.09 -7.40
C GLU A 63 -4.18 4.46 -6.86
N GLU A 64 -5.11 3.50 -6.82
CA GLU A 64 -6.43 3.69 -6.22
C GLU A 64 -6.36 4.07 -4.73
N LEU A 65 -5.43 3.46 -3.98
CA LEU A 65 -5.26 3.76 -2.55
C LEU A 65 -4.57 5.10 -2.32
N ILE A 66 -3.61 5.47 -3.18
CA ILE A 66 -2.97 6.79 -3.20
C ILE A 66 -4.01 7.88 -3.43
N LEU A 67 -4.88 7.71 -4.45
CA LEU A 67 -5.92 8.68 -4.77
C LEU A 67 -6.86 8.87 -3.57
N ARG A 68 -7.34 7.76 -2.99
CA ARG A 68 -8.18 7.80 -1.79
C ARG A 68 -7.53 8.53 -0.63
N LEU A 69 -6.25 8.29 -0.37
CA LEU A 69 -5.51 8.97 0.70
C LEU A 69 -5.39 10.48 0.44
N ARG A 70 -5.12 10.89 -0.81
CA ARG A 70 -5.07 12.30 -1.19
C ARG A 70 -6.41 13.00 -0.98
N GLU A 71 -7.49 12.38 -1.44
CA GLU A 71 -8.84 12.90 -1.26
C GLU A 71 -9.20 13.04 0.22
N ALA A 72 -8.90 12.01 1.03
CA ALA A 72 -9.15 12.04 2.47
C ALA A 72 -8.37 13.16 3.18
N LEU A 73 -7.07 13.31 2.90
CA LEU A 73 -6.23 14.34 3.54
C LEU A 73 -6.71 15.77 3.22
N VAL A 74 -7.22 16.02 2.02
CA VAL A 74 -7.74 17.34 1.63
C VAL A 74 -9.01 17.72 2.39
N GLN A 75 -9.81 16.73 2.82
CA GLN A 75 -11.05 16.96 3.56
C GLN A 75 -10.82 17.10 5.08
N MET A 76 -9.66 16.71 5.58
CA MET A 76 -9.38 16.71 7.01
C MET A 76 -8.99 18.09 7.53
N ASP A 77 -9.32 18.34 8.80
CA ASP A 77 -8.88 19.53 9.50
C ASP A 77 -7.34 19.58 9.61
N PRO A 78 -6.71 20.74 9.34
CA PRO A 78 -5.26 20.89 9.45
C PRO A 78 -4.78 20.65 10.88
N GLN A 79 -3.93 19.65 11.05
CA GLN A 79 -3.28 19.31 12.32
C GLN A 79 -1.97 18.56 12.03
N ASN A 80 -1.10 18.49 13.04
CA ASN A 80 0.25 17.96 12.88
C ASN A 80 0.27 16.52 12.33
N GLU A 81 -0.67 15.69 12.76
CA GLU A 81 -0.80 14.31 12.32
C GLU A 81 -1.18 14.20 10.84
N VAL A 82 -2.03 15.12 10.33
CA VAL A 82 -2.42 15.18 8.92
C VAL A 82 -1.23 15.58 8.06
N ASP A 83 -0.44 16.56 8.50
CA ASP A 83 0.79 16.99 7.83
C ASP A 83 1.80 15.83 7.76
N GLN A 84 2.00 15.12 8.88
CA GLN A 84 2.88 13.95 8.91
C GLN A 84 2.43 12.83 7.96
N ILE A 85 1.13 12.57 7.84
CA ILE A 85 0.61 11.56 6.91
C ILE A 85 0.81 12.03 5.47
N SER A 86 0.59 13.32 5.18
CA SER A 86 0.81 13.94 3.87
C SER A 86 2.27 13.80 3.41
N GLU A 87 3.23 14.14 4.28
CA GLU A 87 4.67 13.97 3.99
C GLU A 87 5.03 12.50 3.72
N LYS A 88 4.50 11.57 4.54
CA LYS A 88 4.70 10.13 4.35
C LYS A 88 4.11 9.64 3.04
N LEU A 89 2.96 10.19 2.63
CA LEU A 89 2.32 9.84 1.37
C LEU A 89 3.17 10.27 0.18
N GLU A 90 3.71 11.49 0.16
CA GLU A 90 4.56 11.94 -0.93
C GLU A 90 5.86 11.12 -1.04
N MET A 91 6.49 10.75 0.08
CA MET A 91 7.63 9.83 0.06
C MET A 91 7.26 8.45 -0.50
N ALA A 92 6.09 7.91 -0.14
CA ALA A 92 5.62 6.62 -0.63
C ALA A 92 5.31 6.66 -2.14
N ILE A 93 4.73 7.77 -2.62
CA ILE A 93 4.45 7.99 -4.05
C ILE A 93 5.75 8.02 -4.83
N GLU A 94 6.76 8.72 -4.36
CA GLU A 94 8.06 8.79 -5.05
C GLU A 94 8.72 7.41 -5.12
N ARG A 95 8.72 6.65 -4.01
CA ARG A 95 9.19 5.26 -4.00
C ARG A 95 8.43 4.41 -5.00
N PHE A 96 7.10 4.51 -5.04
CA PHE A 96 6.27 3.72 -5.97
C PHE A 96 6.55 4.08 -7.44
N LYS A 97 6.71 5.36 -7.77
CA LYS A 97 7.08 5.80 -9.13
C LYS A 97 8.43 5.23 -9.55
N HIS A 98 9.42 5.25 -8.66
CA HIS A 98 10.73 4.66 -8.92
C HIS A 98 10.63 3.16 -9.22
N LEU A 99 9.85 2.42 -8.42
CA LEU A 99 9.60 0.99 -8.65
C LEU A 99 8.87 0.72 -9.97
N CYS A 100 7.93 1.59 -10.38
CA CYS A 100 7.25 1.45 -11.67
C CYS A 100 8.23 1.57 -12.84
N LYS A 101 9.11 2.59 -12.82
CA LYS A 101 10.15 2.77 -13.85
C LYS A 101 11.07 1.57 -13.96
N GLN A 102 11.52 1.04 -12.82
CA GLN A 102 12.38 -0.15 -12.80
C GLN A 102 11.71 -1.39 -13.40
N ARG A 103 10.40 -1.57 -13.20
CA ARG A 103 9.67 -2.69 -13.81
C ARG A 103 9.52 -2.51 -15.32
N GLU A 104 9.26 -1.30 -15.79
CA GLU A 104 9.15 -0.98 -17.23
C GLU A 104 10.50 -1.24 -17.95
N GLU A 105 11.62 -0.89 -17.33
CA GLU A 105 12.98 -1.15 -17.86
C GLU A 105 13.34 -2.65 -17.90
N THR A 106 12.69 -3.50 -17.10
CA THR A 106 12.97 -4.95 -17.08
C THR A 106 12.15 -5.73 -18.13
N GLU A 107 11.17 -5.10 -18.78
CA GLU A 107 10.30 -5.73 -19.79
C GLU A 107 10.81 -5.53 -21.24
N GLU A 108 11.86 -4.73 -21.46
CA GLU A 108 12.45 -4.45 -22.78
C GLU A 108 13.69 -5.31 -23.15
N ASP A 109 14.11 -6.26 -22.30
CA ASP A 109 15.21 -7.21 -22.56
C ASP A 109 14.73 -8.63 -22.93
#